data_AF-A0A8T5AI82-F1
#
_entry.id   AF-A0A8T5AI82-F1
#
_cell.length_a   1.000
_cell.length_b   1.000
_cell.length_c   1.000
_cell.angle_alpha   90.00
_cell.angle_beta   90.00
_cell.angle_gamma   90.00
#
_symmetry.space_group_name_H-M   'P 1'
#
loop_
_entity.id
_entity.type
_entity.pdbx_description
1 polymer ?
#
loop_
_entity_poly.entity_id
_entity_poly.type
_entity_poly.pdbx_seq_one_letter_code
_entity_poly.pdbx_strand_id
1 'polypeptide(L)'
;MENSTIAFLYDSERGLGTLAFAIPGRDGGAQSAVLIGGKYRLLSRIVAERIAHRHGRPALALVKLKLPEDESMRRIAELLRALPSP
;
A
#
# COMPACT_ATOMS: atom_id res chain seq x y z
N MET A 1 -15.96 7.29 -3.55
CA MET A 1 -15.18 7.57 -4.78
C MET A 1 -16.18 7.77 -5.88
N GLU A 2 -16.54 9.01 -6.19
CA GLU A 2 -17.58 9.30 -7.18
C GLU A 2 -17.00 9.55 -8.58
N ASN A 3 -15.68 9.71 -8.69
CA ASN A 3 -14.96 10.10 -9.90
C ASN A 3 -13.84 9.14 -10.31
N SER A 4 -13.74 7.96 -9.69
CA SER A 4 -12.65 7.02 -9.94
C SER A 4 -13.14 5.58 -9.84
N THR A 5 -12.77 4.78 -10.85
CA THR A 5 -12.98 3.33 -10.89
C THR A 5 -11.62 2.66 -11.01
N ILE A 6 -11.42 1.58 -10.24
CA ILE A 6 -10.21 0.77 -10.33
C ILE A 6 -10.62 -0.66 -10.64
N ALA A 7 -10.10 -1.22 -11.74
CA ALA A 7 -10.30 -2.60 -12.13
C ALA A 7 -8.97 -3.37 -12.01
N PHE A 8 -9.03 -4.56 -11.42
CA PHE A 8 -7.86 -5.44 -11.27
C PHE A 8 -8.07 -6.71 -12.08
N LEU A 9 -7.17 -6.94 -13.03
CA LEU A 9 -7.14 -8.13 -13.85
C LEU A 9 -5.83 -8.87 -13.52
N TYR A 10 -5.95 -10.11 -13.04
CA TYR A 10 -4.78 -10.91 -12.70
C TYR A 10 -5.02 -12.38 -12.96
N ASP A 11 -3.92 -13.07 -13.27
CA ASP A 11 -3.90 -14.52 -13.38
C ASP A 11 -3.84 -15.14 -11.98
N SER A 12 -4.84 -15.98 -11.69
CA SER A 12 -5.04 -16.63 -10.39
C SER A 12 -3.83 -17.46 -9.94
N GLU A 13 -3.04 -17.99 -10.87
CA GLU A 13 -1.92 -18.89 -10.54
C GLU A 13 -0.77 -18.18 -9.82
N ARG A 14 -0.57 -16.87 -10.09
CA ARG A 14 0.60 -16.15 -9.58
C ARG A 14 0.34 -15.31 -8.34
N GLY A 15 -0.93 -15.11 -7.99
CA GLY A 15 -1.40 -14.26 -6.89
C GLY A 15 -0.96 -12.80 -7.01
N LEU A 16 -1.88 -11.84 -6.92
CA LEU A 16 -1.53 -10.41 -7.04
C LEU A 16 -0.64 -9.92 -5.87
N GLY A 17 -0.79 -10.52 -4.69
CA GLY A 17 -0.24 -10.02 -3.43
C GLY A 17 -1.37 -9.45 -2.56
N THR A 18 -1.05 -8.46 -1.72
CA THR A 18 -2.06 -7.71 -0.97
C THR A 18 -2.07 -6.26 -1.44
N LEU A 19 -3.24 -5.76 -1.80
CA LEU A 19 -3.43 -4.41 -2.28
C LEU A 19 -4.20 -3.60 -1.25
N ALA A 20 -3.67 -2.44 -0.88
CA ALA A 20 -4.35 -1.47 -0.04
C ALA A 20 -4.48 -0.11 -0.74
N PHE A 21 -5.54 0.60 -0.39
CA PHE A 21 -5.79 1.98 -0.76
C PHE A 21 -5.83 2.84 0.50
N ALA A 22 -5.28 4.04 0.44
CA ALA A 22 -5.35 5.01 1.53
C ALA A 22 -5.68 6.41 1.01
N ILE A 23 -6.46 7.15 1.79
CA ILE A 23 -6.74 8.57 1.62
C ILE A 23 -6.08 9.32 2.79
N PRO A 24 -5.33 10.41 2.53
CA PRO A 24 -4.78 11.21 3.61
C PRO A 24 -5.91 11.91 4.37
N GLY A 25 -5.92 11.79 5.70
CA GLY A 25 -6.82 12.54 6.55
C GLY A 25 -6.26 13.92 6.89
N ARG A 26 -7.13 14.81 7.39
CA ARG A 26 -6.81 16.21 7.69
C ARG A 26 -5.94 16.38 8.95
N ASP A 27 -6.05 15.48 9.92
CA ASP A 27 -5.37 15.58 11.24
C ASP A 27 -4.22 14.58 11.41
N GLY A 28 -3.55 14.21 10.32
CA GLY A 28 -2.45 13.24 10.34
C GLY A 28 -2.87 11.77 10.43
N GLY A 29 -4.16 11.48 10.68
CA GLY A 29 -4.73 10.16 10.45
C GLY A 29 -4.87 9.85 8.95
N ALA A 30 -4.83 8.59 8.55
CA ALA A 30 -5.13 8.15 7.20
C ALA A 30 -6.23 7.10 7.23
N GLN A 31 -7.20 7.18 6.31
CA GLN A 31 -8.20 6.14 6.13
C GLN A 31 -7.69 5.16 5.08
N SER A 32 -7.63 3.87 5.42
CA SER A 32 -7.16 2.84 4.50
C SER A 32 -8.06 1.61 4.50
N ALA A 33 -8.08 0.93 3.35
CA ALA A 33 -8.79 -0.32 3.15
C ALA A 33 -7.93 -1.28 2.33
N VAL A 34 -8.02 -2.57 2.65
CA VAL A 34 -7.45 -3.63 1.80
C VAL A 34 -8.49 -3.99 0.75
N LEU A 35 -8.11 -3.90 -0.52
CA LEU A 35 -8.98 -4.19 -1.66
C LEU A 35 -8.87 -5.67 -2.06
N ILE A 36 -7.66 -6.23 -2.06
CA ILE A 36 -7.38 -7.60 -2.51
C ILE A 36 -6.32 -8.23 -1.60
N GLY A 37 -6.46 -9.52 -1.31
CA GLY A 37 -5.46 -10.32 -0.60
C GLY A 37 -5.56 -10.28 0.93
N GLY A 38 -4.79 -11.17 1.56
CA GLY A 38 -4.88 -11.41 3.02
C GLY A 38 -3.55 -11.49 3.76
N LYS A 39 -2.48 -11.93 3.11
CA LYS A 39 -1.20 -12.22 3.78
C LYS A 39 -0.52 -11.00 4.38
N TYR A 40 -0.56 -9.86 3.68
CA TYR A 40 0.19 -8.65 4.06
C TYR A 40 -0.73 -7.45 4.37
N ARG A 41 -1.92 -7.69 4.95
CA ARG A 41 -2.96 -6.66 5.13
C ARG A 41 -2.46 -5.43 5.88
N LEU A 42 -1.87 -5.62 7.06
CA LEU A 42 -1.40 -4.51 7.90
C LEU A 42 -0.28 -3.73 7.22
N LEU A 43 0.72 -4.45 6.70
CA LEU A 43 1.87 -3.84 6.01
C LEU A 43 1.44 -3.05 4.77
N SER A 44 0.54 -3.59 3.95
CA SER A 44 0.04 -2.90 2.76
C SER A 44 -0.68 -1.61 3.11
N ARG A 45 -1.47 -1.62 4.20
CA ARG A 45 -2.13 -0.41 4.72
C ARG A 45 -1.09 0.62 5.18
N ILE A 46 -0.12 0.22 5.99
CA ILE A 46 0.94 1.14 6.48
C ILE A 46 1.68 1.79 5.31
N VAL A 47 2.04 1.02 4.28
CA VAL A 47 2.70 1.54 3.08
C VAL A 47 1.80 2.54 2.36
N ALA A 48 0.53 2.19 2.10
CA ALA A 48 -0.42 3.07 1.44
C ALA A 48 -0.63 4.37 2.23
N GLU A 49 -0.85 4.29 3.54
CA GLU A 49 -1.06 5.43 4.43
C GLU A 49 0.15 6.35 4.46
N ARG A 50 1.37 5.80 4.56
CA ARG A 50 2.60 6.60 4.61
C ARG A 50 2.83 7.36 3.31
N ILE A 51 2.57 6.72 2.17
CA ILE A 51 2.66 7.36 0.85
C ILE A 51 1.59 8.45 0.73
N ALA A 52 0.35 8.13 1.09
CA ALA A 52 -0.78 9.06 1.01
C ALA A 52 -0.54 10.31 1.86
N HIS A 53 -0.09 10.12 3.10
CA HIS A 53 0.24 11.19 4.02
C HIS A 53 1.39 12.05 3.50
N ARG A 54 2.49 11.43 3.05
CA ARG A 54 3.66 12.17 2.55
C ARG A 54 3.34 13.07 1.37
N HIS A 55 2.52 12.60 0.42
CA HIS A 55 2.23 13.35 -0.81
C HIS A 55 0.93 14.15 -0.73
N GLY A 56 0.17 14.06 0.36
CA GLY A 56 -1.12 14.74 0.51
C GLY A 56 -2.17 14.30 -0.53
N ARG A 57 -2.05 13.08 -1.08
CA ARG A 57 -2.93 12.55 -2.13
C ARG A 57 -3.32 11.09 -1.84
N PRO A 58 -4.46 10.58 -2.35
CA PRO A 58 -4.76 9.16 -2.23
C PRO A 58 -3.68 8.27 -2.85
N ALA A 59 -3.43 7.10 -2.25
CA ALA A 59 -2.37 6.20 -2.67
C ALA A 59 -2.85 4.74 -2.73
N LEU A 60 -2.32 4.00 -3.71
CA LEU A 60 -2.46 2.54 -3.83
C LEU A 60 -1.10 1.89 -3.54
N ALA A 61 -1.10 0.81 -2.77
CA ALA A 61 0.09 0.01 -2.48
C ALA A 61 -0.17 -1.48 -2.70
N LEU A 62 0.49 -2.05 -3.70
CA LEU A 62 0.52 -3.50 -3.94
C LEU A 62 1.77 -4.10 -3.29
N VAL A 63 1.57 -4.90 -2.25
CA VAL A 63 2.66 -5.59 -1.56
C VAL A 63 2.66 -7.06 -1.95
N LYS A 64 3.73 -7.46 -2.65
CA LYS A 64 4.03 -8.84 -3.01
C LYS A 64 5.47 -9.13 -2.63
N LEU A 65 5.65 -9.98 -1.63
CA LEU A 65 6.96 -10.31 -1.07
C LEU A 65 7.32 -11.75 -1.38
N LYS A 66 8.59 -11.96 -1.72
CA LYS A 66 9.21 -13.29 -1.91
C LYS A 66 10.30 -13.59 -0.87
N LEU A 67 10.77 -12.56 -0.18
CA LEU A 67 11.81 -12.66 0.83
C LEU A 67 11.19 -13.09 2.18
N PRO A 68 12.02 -13.58 3.12
CA PRO A 68 11.62 -13.72 4.52
C PRO A 68 11.03 -12.42 5.08
N GLU A 69 10.19 -12.55 6.10
CA GLU A 69 9.41 -11.43 6.65
C GLU A 69 10.31 -10.31 7.19
N ASP A 70 11.30 -10.64 8.01
CA ASP A 70 12.23 -9.66 8.60
C ASP A 70 13.00 -8.87 7.53
N GLU A 71 13.50 -9.56 6.51
CA GLU A 71 14.22 -8.94 5.41
C GLU A 71 13.31 -8.02 4.59
N SER A 72 12.07 -8.48 4.33
CA SER A 72 11.06 -7.69 3.61
C SER A 72 10.71 -6.42 4.36
N MET A 73 10.52 -6.50 5.68
CA MET A 73 10.19 -5.35 6.52
C MET A 73 11.31 -4.32 6.54
N ARG A 74 12.56 -4.76 6.69
CA ARG A 74 13.74 -3.88 6.61
C ARG A 74 13.79 -3.15 5.27
N ARG A 75 13.63 -3.89 4.16
CA ARG A 75 13.71 -3.33 2.81
C ARG A 75 12.59 -2.33 2.53
N ILE A 76 11.37 -2.61 3.00
CA ILE A 76 10.25 -1.67 2.86
C ILE A 76 10.51 -0.39 3.66
N ALA A 77 11.03 -0.48 4.87
CA ALA A 77 11.36 0.70 5.67
C ALA A 77 12.43 1.57 4.98
N GLU A 78 13.44 0.95 4.35
CA GLU A 78 14.45 1.66 3.54
C GLU A 78 13.81 2.35 2.33
N LEU A 79 12.97 1.65 1.57
CA LEU A 79 12.25 2.22 0.42
C LEU A 79 11.39 3.41 0.84
N LEU A 80 10.61 3.28 1.92
CA LEU A 80 9.79 4.37 2.44
C LEU A 80 10.63 5.57 2.88
N ARG A 81 11.84 5.37 3.40
CA ARG A 81 12.74 6.49 3.73
C ARG A 81 13.31 7.16 2.48
N ALA A 82 13.63 6.37 1.45
CA ALA A 82 14.23 6.83 0.21
C ALA A 82 13.24 7.47 -0.79
N LEU A 83 11.93 7.34 -0.54
CA LEU A 83 10.92 8.02 -1.38
C LEU A 83 11.20 9.53 -1.44
N PRO A 84 11.18 10.13 -2.64
CA PRO A 84 11.44 11.55 -2.80
C PRO A 84 10.42 12.39 -2.03
N SER A 85 10.89 13.54 -1.52
CA SER A 85 9.99 14.57 -0.99
C SER A 85 9.02 15.02 -2.10
N PRO A 86 7.76 15.34 -1.76
CA PRO A 86 6.77 15.83 -2.72
C PRO A 86 7.22 17.08 -3.46
#